data_AF-A0A0B1TKS6-F1
#
_entry.id   AF-A0A0B1TKS6-F1
#
_cell.length_a   1.000
_cell.length_b   1.000
_cell.length_c   1.000
_cell.angle_alpha   90.00
_cell.angle_beta   90.00
_cell.angle_gamma   90.00
#
_symmetry.space_group_name_H-M   'P 1'
#
loop_
_entity.id
_entity.type
_entity.pdbx_description
1 polymer ?
#
loop_
_entity_poly.entity_id
_entity_poly.type
_entity_poly.pdbx_seq_one_letter_code
_entity_poly.pdbx_strand_id
1 'polypeptide(L)'
;MIRTLALAAILLNCGLVQSQGVASLFGCSSGSNTVYDLMKAITGFTDDDVNALYATGINGINNLPTTNPNLANKIRQFNNVYDTLANSPAEKLFIDKLFDYVRQDRGNPAQTAQTWARLQQDFTNLSSTACNTLMSKFPALCRLGTKA
;
A
#
# COMPACT_ATOMS: atom_id res chain seq x y z
N MET A 1 20.06 28.97 25.87
CA MET A 1 18.60 29.19 25.88
C MET A 1 18.14 29.42 24.45
N ILE A 2 17.08 28.71 24.03
CA ILE A 2 16.14 29.04 22.92
C ILE A 2 16.81 29.09 21.52
N ARG A 3 16.84 27.98 20.76
CA ARG A 3 15.82 27.50 19.80
C ARG A 3 15.44 28.50 18.70
N THR A 4 15.32 27.96 17.48
CA THR A 4 14.67 28.52 16.27
C THR A 4 15.50 29.61 15.54
N LEU A 5 15.87 29.48 14.27
CA LEU A 5 15.09 29.03 13.12
C LEU A 5 15.95 28.40 12.01
N ALA A 6 15.38 27.32 11.45
CA ALA A 6 15.48 26.85 10.06
C ALA A 6 16.91 26.62 9.54
N LEU A 7 17.50 25.42 9.64
CA LEU A 7 17.14 24.24 8.83
C LEU A 7 16.72 24.56 7.37
N ALA A 8 17.32 25.58 6.77
CA ALA A 8 17.18 25.96 5.37
C ALA A 8 18.09 25.12 4.44
N ALA A 9 18.17 23.81 4.66
CA ALA A 9 19.04 22.92 3.85
C ALA A 9 18.41 21.56 3.47
N ILE A 10 17.10 21.36 3.66
CA ILE A 10 16.42 20.12 3.24
C ILE A 10 15.04 20.44 2.66
N LEU A 11 14.97 21.21 1.56
CA LEU A 11 13.71 21.49 0.85
C LEU A 11 13.90 21.54 -0.68
N LEU A 12 14.59 20.54 -1.23
CA LEU A 12 14.64 20.26 -2.67
C LEU A 12 14.66 18.75 -2.90
N ASN A 13 13.53 18.06 -2.70
CA ASN A 13 13.12 17.01 -3.63
C ASN A 13 11.74 16.45 -3.32
N CYS A 14 10.97 16.43 -4.41
CA CYS A 14 9.53 16.32 -4.48
C CYS A 14 8.88 17.68 -4.07
N GLY A 15 8.01 18.23 -4.94
CA GLY A 15 7.21 19.44 -4.73
C GLY A 15 5.74 19.19 -4.36
N LEU A 16 5.33 19.76 -3.23
CA LEU A 16 3.97 19.83 -2.73
C LEU A 16 3.12 20.78 -3.61
N VAL A 17 2.18 20.25 -4.38
CA VAL A 17 1.02 21.03 -4.85
C VAL A 17 -0.22 20.22 -4.52
N GLN A 18 -0.97 20.69 -3.52
CA GLN A 18 -2.40 20.43 -3.39
C GLN A 18 -3.11 21.06 -4.60
N SER A 19 -2.97 20.45 -5.76
CA SER A 19 -3.88 20.71 -6.87
C SER A 19 -4.91 19.61 -6.80
N GLN A 20 -6.12 19.98 -6.47
CA GLN A 20 -7.32 19.16 -6.64
C GLN A 20 -7.54 18.69 -8.10
N GLY A 21 -6.55 18.87 -9.01
CA GLY A 21 -6.56 18.48 -10.41
C GLY A 21 -5.58 17.38 -10.86
N VAL A 22 -4.76 16.77 -10.00
CA VAL A 22 -3.91 15.60 -10.39
C VAL A 22 -4.44 14.24 -9.93
N ALA A 23 -5.36 14.22 -8.96
CA ALA A 23 -6.06 12.99 -8.55
C ALA A 23 -6.85 12.35 -9.71
N SER A 24 -7.25 13.16 -10.68
CA SER A 24 -7.97 12.78 -11.91
C SER A 24 -7.12 12.11 -12.98
N LEU A 25 -5.78 12.23 -12.94
CA LEU A 25 -4.89 11.60 -13.92
C LEU A 25 -4.60 10.13 -13.62
N PHE A 26 -4.72 9.72 -12.35
CA PHE A 26 -4.53 8.33 -11.89
C PHE A 26 -5.80 7.69 -11.30
N GLY A 27 -6.95 8.38 -11.36
CA GLY A 27 -8.22 7.85 -10.86
C GLY A 27 -8.21 7.53 -9.37
N CYS A 28 -7.55 8.36 -8.55
CA CYS A 28 -7.43 8.16 -7.11
C CYS A 28 -8.79 8.33 -6.45
N SER A 29 -9.56 7.26 -6.39
CA SER A 29 -10.89 7.26 -5.78
C SER A 29 -10.79 7.36 -4.25
N SER A 30 -11.77 8.05 -3.67
CA SER A 30 -11.91 8.41 -2.26
C SER A 30 -12.19 7.19 -1.36
N GLY A 31 -11.24 6.25 -1.26
CA GLY A 31 -11.31 5.17 -0.27
C GLY A 31 -10.76 5.61 1.09
N SER A 32 -11.27 5.02 2.18
CA SER A 32 -10.81 5.23 3.58
C SER A 32 -9.29 5.16 3.79
N ASN A 33 -8.70 6.09 4.53
CA ASN A 33 -7.24 6.15 4.75
C ASN A 33 -6.72 5.11 5.77
N THR A 34 -6.92 3.83 5.47
CA THR A 34 -6.44 2.71 6.29
C THR A 34 -5.56 1.79 5.45
N VAL A 35 -4.58 1.15 6.10
CA VAL A 35 -3.70 0.19 5.42
C VAL A 35 -4.50 -1.02 4.91
N TYR A 36 -5.57 -1.38 5.63
CA TYR A 36 -6.49 -2.45 5.27
C TYR A 36 -7.28 -2.16 3.98
N ASP A 37 -7.86 -0.97 3.86
CA ASP A 37 -8.60 -0.57 2.65
C ASP A 37 -7.68 -0.32 1.46
N LEU A 38 -6.42 0.05 1.71
CA LEU A 38 -5.42 0.11 0.66
C LEU A 38 -5.02 -1.29 0.18
N MET A 39 -4.81 -2.23 1.09
CA MET A 39 -4.53 -3.63 0.76
C MET A 39 -5.66 -4.24 -0.09
N LYS A 40 -6.92 -4.02 0.29
CA LYS A 40 -8.07 -4.46 -0.51
C LYS A 40 -8.05 -3.85 -1.91
N ALA A 41 -7.72 -2.57 -2.03
CA ALA A 41 -7.68 -1.88 -3.31
C ALA A 41 -6.54 -2.36 -4.24
N ILE A 42 -5.37 -2.72 -3.70
CA ILE A 42 -4.25 -3.24 -4.51
C ILE A 42 -4.43 -4.72 -4.89
N THR A 43 -5.13 -5.50 -4.06
CA THR A 43 -5.34 -6.94 -4.28
C THR A 43 -6.66 -7.27 -4.99
N GLY A 44 -7.64 -6.37 -4.93
CA GLY A 44 -9.02 -6.64 -5.34
C GLY A 44 -9.79 -7.54 -4.36
N PHE A 45 -9.27 -7.73 -3.14
CA PHE A 45 -9.92 -8.56 -2.12
C PHE A 45 -11.10 -7.83 -1.48
N THR A 46 -12.14 -8.59 -1.17
CA THR A 46 -13.25 -8.18 -0.31
C THR A 46 -12.97 -8.56 1.15
N ASP A 47 -13.81 -8.11 2.07
CA ASP A 47 -13.74 -8.56 3.47
C ASP A 47 -13.97 -10.09 3.59
N ASP A 48 -14.84 -10.65 2.74
CA ASP A 48 -15.07 -12.09 2.67
C ASP A 48 -13.84 -12.86 2.19
N ASP A 49 -13.11 -12.32 1.22
CA ASP A 49 -11.85 -12.91 0.72
C ASP A 49 -10.80 -12.97 1.85
N VAL A 50 -10.66 -11.88 2.61
CA VAL A 50 -9.74 -11.81 3.74
C VAL A 50 -10.15 -12.79 4.84
N ASN A 51 -11.44 -12.85 5.18
CA ASN A 51 -11.97 -13.80 6.16
C ASN A 51 -11.77 -15.25 5.71
N ALA A 52 -11.96 -15.54 4.42
CA ALA A 52 -11.71 -16.86 3.85
C ALA A 52 -10.22 -17.24 3.90
N LEU A 53 -9.30 -16.30 3.68
CA LEU A 53 -7.86 -16.50 3.88
C LEU A 53 -7.53 -16.84 5.34
N TYR A 54 -8.10 -16.11 6.29
CA TYR A 54 -7.93 -16.39 7.72
C TYR A 54 -8.48 -17.76 8.11
N ALA A 55 -9.69 -18.12 7.64
CA ALA A 55 -10.32 -19.40 7.92
C ALA A 55 -9.58 -20.58 7.28
N THR A 56 -9.03 -20.39 6.09
CA THR A 56 -8.23 -21.40 5.38
C THR A 56 -6.89 -21.64 6.09
N GLY A 57 -6.25 -20.57 6.57
CA GLY A 57 -4.93 -20.61 7.19
C GLY A 57 -3.81 -21.07 6.23
N ILE A 58 -2.57 -21.09 6.73
CA ILE A 58 -1.39 -21.47 5.93
C ILE A 58 -1.49 -22.92 5.43
N ASN A 59 -2.01 -23.82 6.26
CA ASN A 59 -2.09 -25.24 5.95
C ASN A 59 -3.15 -25.57 4.89
N GLY A 60 -4.17 -24.72 4.74
CA GLY A 60 -5.25 -24.91 3.76
C GLY A 60 -5.01 -24.21 2.43
N ILE A 61 -3.95 -23.39 2.29
CA ILE A 61 -3.78 -22.51 1.14
C ILE A 61 -3.64 -23.28 -0.18
N ASN A 62 -3.09 -24.50 -0.13
CA ASN A 62 -2.99 -25.40 -1.28
C ASN A 62 -4.35 -25.94 -1.75
N ASN A 63 -5.36 -25.94 -0.87
CA ASN A 63 -6.72 -26.39 -1.18
C ASN A 63 -7.62 -25.24 -1.63
N LEU A 64 -7.14 -24.00 -1.53
CA LEU A 64 -7.89 -22.80 -1.90
C LEU A 64 -8.39 -22.79 -3.35
N PRO A 65 -7.65 -23.30 -4.36
CA PRO A 65 -8.19 -23.42 -5.72
C PRO A 65 -9.44 -24.29 -5.81
N THR A 66 -9.62 -25.23 -4.88
CA THR A 66 -10.77 -26.14 -4.83
C THR A 66 -11.90 -25.57 -3.96
N THR A 67 -11.57 -24.98 -2.80
CA THR A 67 -12.57 -24.50 -1.83
C THR A 67 -13.06 -23.09 -2.14
N ASN A 68 -12.21 -22.23 -2.69
CA ASN A 68 -12.54 -20.87 -3.09
C ASN A 68 -11.75 -20.45 -4.35
N PRO A 69 -12.15 -20.96 -5.54
CA PRO A 69 -11.45 -20.72 -6.79
C PRO A 69 -11.38 -19.23 -7.17
N ASN A 70 -12.38 -18.44 -6.79
CA ASN A 70 -12.40 -16.99 -7.04
C ASN A 70 -11.29 -16.28 -6.28
N LEU A 71 -11.16 -16.56 -4.98
CA LEU A 71 -10.09 -16.02 -4.16
C LEU A 71 -8.71 -16.49 -4.65
N ALA A 72 -8.56 -17.77 -4.98
CA ALA A 72 -7.32 -18.30 -5.57
C ALA A 72 -6.95 -17.57 -6.87
N ASN A 73 -7.93 -17.25 -7.72
CA ASN A 73 -7.69 -16.47 -8.93
C ASN A 73 -7.23 -15.04 -8.62
N LYS A 74 -7.84 -14.36 -7.64
CA LYS A 74 -7.41 -13.01 -7.23
C LYS A 74 -5.99 -13.01 -6.67
N ILE A 75 -5.63 -13.99 -5.84
CA ILE A 75 -4.26 -14.16 -5.31
C ILE A 75 -3.28 -14.35 -6.47
N ARG A 76 -3.61 -15.19 -7.45
CA ARG A 76 -2.77 -15.40 -8.63
C ARG A 76 -2.60 -14.11 -9.45
N GLN A 77 -3.66 -13.33 -9.65
CA GLN A 77 -3.58 -12.05 -10.34
C GLN A 77 -2.67 -11.07 -9.61
N PHE A 78 -2.82 -10.95 -8.29
CA PHE A 78 -1.95 -10.13 -7.46
C PHE A 78 -0.50 -10.60 -7.53
N ASN A 79 -0.24 -11.90 -7.35
CA ASN A 79 1.10 -12.49 -7.40
C ASN A 79 1.77 -12.25 -8.74
N ASN A 80 1.05 -12.38 -9.86
CA ASN A 80 1.61 -12.09 -11.19
C ASN A 80 2.16 -10.66 -11.29
N VAL A 81 1.46 -9.67 -10.73
CA VAL A 81 1.93 -8.27 -10.70
C VAL A 81 3.09 -8.12 -9.71
N TYR A 82 2.97 -8.68 -8.51
CA TYR A 82 3.98 -8.63 -7.47
C TYR A 82 5.31 -9.30 -7.88
N ASP A 83 5.27 -10.40 -8.62
CA ASP A 83 6.45 -11.11 -9.12
C ASP A 83 7.20 -10.29 -10.19
N THR A 84 6.53 -9.38 -10.89
CA THR A 84 7.22 -8.43 -11.78
C THR A 84 8.12 -7.45 -11.02
N LEU A 85 8.02 -7.36 -9.68
CA LEU A 85 8.91 -6.60 -8.82
C LEU A 85 10.18 -7.38 -8.43
N ALA A 86 10.42 -8.58 -8.97
CA ALA A 86 11.58 -9.40 -8.60
C ALA A 86 12.93 -8.65 -8.69
N ASN A 87 13.07 -7.74 -9.65
CA ASN A 87 14.29 -6.94 -9.86
C ASN A 87 14.21 -5.54 -9.22
N SER A 88 13.19 -5.29 -8.40
CA SER A 88 12.83 -4.01 -7.78
C SER A 88 12.71 -4.21 -6.26
N PRO A 89 13.83 -4.41 -5.55
CA PRO A 89 13.82 -4.85 -4.15
C PRO A 89 13.20 -3.83 -3.20
N ALA A 90 13.33 -2.53 -3.47
CA ALA A 90 12.74 -1.48 -2.63
C ALA A 90 11.21 -1.45 -2.76
N GLU A 91 10.70 -1.61 -3.98
CA GLU A 91 9.28 -1.67 -4.30
C GLU A 91 8.65 -2.94 -3.71
N LYS A 92 9.33 -4.08 -3.85
CA LYS A 92 8.89 -5.35 -3.26
C LYS A 92 8.80 -5.25 -1.74
N LEU A 93 9.85 -4.73 -1.10
CA LEU A 93 9.90 -4.51 0.35
C LEU A 93 8.79 -3.57 0.83
N PHE A 94 8.48 -2.54 0.05
CA PHE A 94 7.38 -1.63 0.36
C PHE A 94 6.03 -2.34 0.38
N ILE A 95 5.75 -3.19 -0.62
CA ILE A 95 4.52 -3.99 -0.66
C ILE A 95 4.46 -4.98 0.52
N ASP A 96 5.59 -5.61 0.87
CA ASP A 96 5.66 -6.52 2.03
C ASP A 96 5.32 -5.79 3.34
N LYS A 97 5.88 -4.59 3.54
CA LYS A 97 5.58 -3.73 4.69
C LYS A 97 4.10 -3.34 4.77
N LEU A 98 3.46 -3.09 3.63
CA LEU A 98 2.03 -2.81 3.59
C LEU A 98 1.22 -3.98 4.19
N PHE A 99 1.53 -5.23 3.82
CA PHE A 99 0.88 -6.39 4.42
C PHE A 99 1.22 -6.57 5.90
N ASP A 100 2.44 -6.28 6.31
CA ASP A 100 2.81 -6.32 7.73
C ASP A 100 2.08 -5.26 8.56
N TYR A 101 1.84 -4.07 8.00
CA TYR A 101 1.02 -3.06 8.67
C TYR A 101 -0.45 -3.47 8.75
N VAL A 102 -1.00 -4.12 7.74
CA VAL A 102 -2.35 -4.71 7.84
C VAL A 102 -2.42 -5.74 8.97
N ARG A 103 -1.38 -6.57 9.12
CA ARG A 103 -1.30 -7.55 10.23
C ARG A 103 -1.15 -6.89 11.60
N GLN A 104 -0.58 -5.69 11.68
CA GLN A 104 -0.47 -4.90 12.92
C GLN A 104 -1.79 -4.19 13.22
N ASP A 105 -2.49 -3.72 12.18
CA ASP A 105 -3.71 -2.94 12.29
C ASP A 105 -4.83 -3.71 13.00
N ARG A 106 -5.05 -5.01 12.70
CA ARG A 106 -5.99 -5.96 13.38
C ARG A 106 -7.30 -5.36 13.95
N GLY A 107 -7.82 -4.29 13.35
CA GLY A 107 -9.00 -3.57 13.85
C GLY A 107 -8.81 -2.80 15.16
N ASN A 108 -7.57 -2.48 15.56
CA ASN A 108 -7.29 -1.56 16.66
C ASN A 108 -7.20 -0.11 16.13
N PRO A 109 -8.21 0.76 16.39
CA PRO A 109 -8.26 2.11 15.82
C PRO A 109 -7.02 2.96 16.15
N ALA A 110 -6.40 2.74 17.31
CA ALA A 110 -5.18 3.46 17.69
C ALA A 110 -3.98 3.08 16.81
N GLN A 111 -3.94 1.83 16.31
CA GLN A 111 -2.90 1.37 15.40
C GLN A 111 -3.19 1.74 13.95
N THR A 112 -4.46 1.88 13.55
CA THR A 112 -4.83 2.24 12.18
C THR A 112 -4.22 3.57 11.74
N ALA A 113 -4.34 4.62 12.55
CA ALA A 113 -3.76 5.92 12.23
C ALA A 113 -2.22 5.88 12.19
N GLN A 114 -1.61 5.13 13.11
CA GLN A 114 -0.15 5.02 13.22
C GLN A 114 0.45 4.23 12.05
N THR A 115 -0.15 3.10 11.69
CA THR A 115 0.28 2.26 10.57
C THR A 115 0.09 2.97 9.24
N TRP A 116 -1.00 3.71 9.08
CA TRP A 116 -1.20 4.58 7.91
C TRP A 116 -0.10 5.63 7.79
N ALA A 117 0.16 6.40 8.85
CA ALA A 117 1.20 7.44 8.85
C ALA A 117 2.60 6.86 8.55
N ARG A 118 2.93 5.69 9.12
CA ARG A 118 4.19 4.98 8.84
C ARG A 118 4.27 4.51 7.39
N LEU A 119 3.17 4.00 6.83
CA LEU A 119 3.12 3.58 5.43
C LEU A 119 3.31 4.77 4.48
N GLN A 120 2.72 5.92 4.77
CA GLN A 120 2.97 7.16 4.03
C GLN A 120 4.43 7.58 4.13
N GLN A 121 5.02 7.53 5.33
CA GLN A 121 6.44 7.84 5.52
C GLN A 121 7.35 6.89 4.73
N ASP A 122 7.07 5.59 4.74
CA ASP A 122 7.83 4.61 3.98
C ASP A 122 7.68 4.83 2.47
N PHE A 123 6.48 5.16 1.99
CA PHE A 123 6.24 5.47 0.58
C PHE A 123 6.99 6.73 0.16
N THR A 124 6.95 7.78 0.97
CA THR A 124 7.70 9.02 0.71
C THR A 124 9.20 8.85 0.86
N ASN A 125 9.71 7.86 1.59
CA ASN A 125 11.15 7.59 1.65
C ASN A 125 11.69 6.88 0.41
N LEU A 126 10.83 6.36 -0.48
CA LEU A 126 11.25 5.76 -1.73
C LEU A 126 11.83 6.79 -2.71
N SER A 127 12.63 6.29 -3.65
CA SER A 127 13.08 7.09 -4.79
C SER A 127 11.90 7.39 -5.72
N SER A 128 11.98 8.48 -6.48
CA SER A 128 10.93 8.84 -7.45
C SER A 128 10.68 7.72 -8.48
N THR A 129 11.73 7.01 -8.90
CA THR A 129 11.63 5.84 -9.78
C THR A 129 10.83 4.70 -9.14
N ALA A 130 11.10 4.40 -7.87
CA ALA A 130 10.40 3.34 -7.15
C ALA A 130 8.93 3.70 -6.92
N CYS A 131 8.63 4.94 -6.53
CA CYS A 131 7.26 5.45 -6.44
C CYS A 131 6.51 5.32 -7.77
N ASN A 132 7.10 5.77 -8.88
CA ASN A 132 6.45 5.70 -10.19
C ASN A 132 6.20 4.25 -10.64
N THR A 133 7.16 3.36 -10.39
CA THR A 133 7.03 1.93 -10.69
C THR A 133 5.88 1.31 -9.88
N LEU A 134 5.81 1.62 -8.58
CA LEU A 134 4.74 1.16 -7.70
C LEU A 134 3.37 1.70 -8.12
N MET A 135 3.25 3.01 -8.38
CA MET A 135 1.98 3.61 -8.81
C MET A 135 1.52 3.09 -10.18
N SER A 136 2.45 2.78 -11.09
CA SER A 136 2.09 2.18 -12.38
C SER A 136 1.55 0.75 -12.24
N LYS A 137 2.05 -0.02 -11.27
CA LYS A 137 1.63 -1.43 -11.06
C LYS A 137 0.43 -1.54 -10.11
N PHE A 138 0.35 -0.64 -9.14
CA PHE A 138 -0.70 -0.58 -8.12
C PHE A 138 -1.24 0.84 -8.02
N PRO A 139 -2.15 1.26 -8.92
CA PRO A 139 -2.67 2.63 -8.97
C PRO A 139 -3.27 3.11 -7.64
N ALA A 140 -3.84 2.22 -6.84
CA ALA A 140 -4.40 2.55 -5.53
C ALA A 140 -3.38 3.15 -4.53
N LEU A 141 -2.07 2.94 -4.74
CA LEU A 141 -1.01 3.52 -3.89
C LEU A 141 -0.97 5.04 -3.96
N CYS A 142 -1.58 5.67 -4.97
CA CYS A 142 -1.70 7.13 -5.01
C CYS A 142 -2.47 7.72 -3.80
N ARG A 143 -3.23 6.90 -3.07
CA ARG A 143 -3.93 7.28 -1.82
C ARG A 143 -3.00 7.60 -0.66
N LEU A 144 -1.76 7.09 -0.69
CA LEU A 144 -0.75 7.42 0.32
C LEU A 144 -0.23 8.86 0.19
N GLY A 145 -0.71 9.56 -0.83
CA GLY A 145 -0.18 10.83 -1.29
C GLY A 145 0.95 10.56 -2.27
N THR A 146 1.14 11.50 -3.19
CA THR A 146 2.44 11.63 -3.82
C THR A 146 3.37 12.25 -2.78
N LYS A 147 4.61 11.76 -2.70
CA LYS A 147 5.66 12.47 -1.97
C LYS A 147 5.58 13.92 -2.43
N ALA A 148 5.40 14.82 -1.46
CA ALA A 148 5.37 16.25 -1.67
C ALA A 148 6.65 16.59 -2.36
#